data_AF-A0A239KJG1-F1
#
_entry.id   AF-A0A239KJG1-F1
#
_cell.length_a   1.000
_cell.length_b   1.000
_cell.length_c   1.000
_cell.angle_alpha   90.00
_cell.angle_beta   90.00
_cell.angle_gamma   90.00
#
_symmetry.space_group_name_H-M   'P 1'
#
loop_
_entity.id
_entity.type
_entity.pdbx_description
1 polymer ?
#
loop_
_entity_poly.entity_id
_entity_poly.type
_entity_poly.pdbx_seq_one_letter_code
_entity_poly.pdbx_strand_id
1 'polypeptide(L)'
;MSPRSRNRPSEDPARDGHIPPDEVSAIFDGMLQHARELLAVRSPLDAELIVSEILGSWWGHRLPDGDVEELIGEALVDYAGAAATPAALALLTGMAHMGTPRQAAKAERAARELMAAGVTRPGWADRVGRVEPEGCFVSRDVYGDQDSVICTYTYGGTERHALVIVVDRTKAAAVRPSGDPFAHPAPAAPAAAGMVRDAWVSSRVDALLDRCRRDGRDNPLMQFEELDLRDTAALLRSALELTDDLDDPPVSDTFATYHAFVRARVGILPLGGRLPQPPVYGRDRRATIAARFLASDEAEELSDRSAASRCVDRIIDYGCTHDFGRPLRVSPVKCEMFLLDWLPRKVLLSPAEQEAVPHVLAAWVRWAGRRTGLPEEGIRATLDALWDATAKFADAYRDPSAFGLDRDLVDRLLPDGDLEALPRRAFAMPFLSGTHRRSGRHGYINLSKLDPADPEDRRAILEFEHPGADEAHVEAHERLAERLWDGRPPQLWTTAQALLDAGYERHEILHRLMDVLDRHGHAPDALRDALRVLGHEPPPG
;
A
#
# COMPACT_ATOMS: atom_id res chain seq x y z
N MET A 1 -38.90 18.25 -44.72
CA MET A 1 -39.47 16.88 -44.66
C MET A 1 -38.45 15.97 -43.99
N SER A 2 -38.73 15.50 -42.77
CA SER A 2 -38.28 14.19 -42.28
C SER A 2 -38.90 13.08 -43.16
N PRO A 3 -38.41 11.82 -43.14
CA PRO A 3 -38.68 10.89 -42.02
C PRO A 3 -37.52 9.91 -41.72
N ARG A 4 -37.14 9.73 -40.45
CA ARG A 4 -37.55 8.68 -39.50
C ARG A 4 -36.46 7.62 -39.26
N SER A 5 -35.65 7.93 -38.25
CA SER A 5 -35.04 6.96 -37.34
C SER A 5 -36.10 6.01 -36.77
N ARG A 6 -35.77 4.72 -36.70
CA ARG A 6 -36.58 3.68 -36.04
C ARG A 6 -35.77 3.13 -34.86
N ASN A 7 -36.33 3.34 -33.67
CA ASN A 7 -35.93 2.82 -32.37
C ASN A 7 -35.52 1.33 -32.40
N ARG A 8 -34.40 1.01 -31.76
CA ARG A 8 -34.23 -0.25 -31.02
C ARG A 8 -34.08 0.12 -29.53
N PRO A 9 -34.80 -0.53 -28.61
CA PRO A 9 -34.64 -0.28 -27.20
C PRO A 9 -33.32 -0.89 -26.71
N SER A 10 -32.57 -0.11 -25.94
CA SER A 10 -31.57 -0.63 -25.00
C SER A 10 -32.32 -1.40 -23.93
N GLU A 11 -32.18 -2.72 -23.95
CA GLU A 11 -32.38 -3.54 -22.76
C GLU A 11 -31.02 -3.67 -22.09
N ASP A 12 -30.87 -2.92 -21.01
CA ASP A 12 -29.81 -3.03 -20.03
C ASP A 12 -30.17 -4.22 -19.13
N PRO A 13 -29.44 -5.35 -19.13
CA PRO A 13 -29.62 -6.32 -18.07
C PRO A 13 -28.82 -5.81 -16.89
N ALA A 14 -29.54 -5.25 -15.91
CA ALA A 14 -29.07 -5.23 -14.54
C ALA A 14 -28.60 -6.66 -14.21
N ARG A 15 -27.27 -6.83 -14.13
CA ARG A 15 -26.63 -8.07 -13.70
C ARG A 15 -26.86 -8.19 -12.20
N ASP A 16 -28.00 -8.79 -11.84
CA ASP A 16 -28.12 -9.49 -10.56
C ASP A 16 -27.12 -10.65 -10.58
N GLY A 17 -26.14 -10.59 -9.68
CA GLY A 17 -25.01 -11.51 -9.57
C GLY A 17 -25.37 -12.87 -8.99
N HIS A 18 -26.30 -13.60 -9.62
CA HIS A 18 -26.49 -15.02 -9.33
C HIS A 18 -25.94 -15.87 -10.47
N ILE A 19 -24.75 -16.45 -10.23
CA ILE A 19 -24.17 -17.48 -11.09
C ILE A 19 -25.13 -18.70 -11.07
N PRO A 20 -25.64 -19.18 -12.22
CA PRO A 20 -26.55 -20.32 -12.25
C PRO A 20 -25.90 -21.61 -11.69
N PRO A 21 -26.64 -22.48 -11.00
CA PRO A 21 -26.10 -23.70 -10.36
C PRO A 21 -25.33 -24.63 -11.31
N ASP A 22 -25.71 -24.64 -12.59
CA ASP A 22 -25.09 -25.47 -13.64
C ASP A 22 -23.67 -24.99 -13.99
N GLU A 23 -23.39 -23.68 -13.92
CA GLU A 23 -22.05 -23.13 -14.18
C GLU A 23 -21.08 -23.46 -13.04
N VAL A 24 -21.54 -23.41 -11.79
CA VAL A 24 -20.74 -23.80 -10.61
C VAL A 24 -20.40 -25.30 -10.65
N SER A 25 -21.36 -26.14 -11.03
CA SER A 25 -21.14 -27.58 -11.19
C SER A 25 -20.12 -27.89 -12.28
N ALA A 26 -20.17 -27.18 -13.41
CA ALA A 26 -19.18 -27.33 -14.49
C ALA A 26 -17.75 -26.93 -14.05
N ILE A 27 -17.61 -25.92 -13.19
CA ILE A 27 -16.32 -25.54 -12.60
C ILE A 27 -15.78 -26.67 -11.72
N PHE A 28 -16.61 -27.25 -10.84
CA PHE A 28 -16.20 -28.36 -9.97
C PHE A 28 -15.88 -29.64 -10.75
N ASP A 29 -16.60 -29.90 -11.85
CA ASP A 29 -16.24 -30.98 -12.78
C ASP A 29 -14.86 -30.77 -13.41
N GLY A 30 -14.54 -29.53 -13.81
CA GLY A 30 -13.21 -29.16 -14.28
C GLY A 30 -12.12 -29.41 -13.23
N MET A 31 -12.37 -29.03 -11.97
CA MET A 31 -11.44 -29.26 -10.86
C MET A 31 -11.23 -30.75 -10.55
N LEU A 32 -12.30 -31.55 -10.53
CA LEU A 32 -12.20 -33.00 -10.36
C LEU A 32 -11.53 -33.69 -11.55
N GLN A 33 -11.71 -33.15 -12.76
CA GLN A 33 -11.00 -33.61 -13.94
C GLN A 33 -9.50 -33.38 -13.81
N HIS A 34 -9.07 -32.20 -13.35
CA HIS A 34 -7.67 -31.91 -13.06
C HIS A 34 -7.12 -32.76 -11.90
N ALA A 35 -7.93 -33.01 -10.86
CA ALA A 35 -7.58 -33.90 -9.75
C ALA A 35 -7.31 -35.37 -10.17
N ARG A 36 -7.64 -35.79 -11.39
CA ARG A 36 -7.24 -37.12 -11.90
C ARG A 36 -5.73 -37.28 -12.01
N GLU A 37 -4.99 -36.18 -12.20
CA GLU A 37 -3.53 -36.18 -12.23
C GLU A 37 -2.94 -36.67 -10.91
N LEU A 38 -3.65 -36.46 -9.79
CA LEU A 38 -3.27 -36.96 -8.47
C LEU A 38 -3.18 -38.49 -8.38
N LEU A 39 -3.85 -39.22 -9.29
CA LEU A 39 -3.79 -40.68 -9.35
C LEU A 39 -2.53 -41.18 -10.06
N ALA A 40 -1.90 -40.33 -10.89
CA ALA A 40 -0.70 -40.68 -11.65
C ALA A 40 0.60 -40.40 -10.89
N VAL A 41 0.57 -39.42 -9.97
CA VAL A 41 1.74 -39.01 -9.20
C VAL A 41 2.10 -40.03 -8.11
N ARG A 42 3.40 -40.14 -7.83
CA ARG A 42 3.94 -41.03 -6.78
C ARG A 42 4.51 -40.25 -5.60
N SER A 43 4.99 -39.03 -5.87
CA SER A 43 5.56 -38.13 -4.88
C SER A 43 4.44 -37.43 -4.09
N PRO A 44 4.48 -37.39 -2.75
CA PRO A 44 3.59 -36.54 -1.96
C PRO A 44 3.78 -35.06 -2.29
N LEU A 45 4.99 -34.63 -2.68
CA LEU A 45 5.25 -33.25 -3.10
C LEU A 45 4.43 -32.89 -4.35
N ASP A 46 4.45 -33.73 -5.38
CA ASP A 46 3.72 -33.47 -6.63
C ASP A 46 2.20 -33.42 -6.37
N ALA A 47 1.71 -34.30 -5.50
CA ALA A 47 0.30 -34.30 -5.10
C ALA A 47 -0.10 -33.00 -4.36
N GLU A 48 0.75 -32.53 -3.45
CA GLU A 48 0.52 -31.27 -2.74
C GLU A 48 0.63 -30.05 -3.65
N LEU A 49 1.50 -30.05 -4.66
CA LEU A 49 1.56 -28.97 -5.65
C LEU A 49 0.29 -28.90 -6.51
N ILE A 50 -0.20 -30.04 -7.02
CA ILE A 50 -1.44 -30.10 -7.81
C ILE A 50 -2.65 -29.63 -6.99
N VAL A 51 -2.76 -30.06 -5.73
CA VAL A 51 -3.89 -29.59 -4.90
C VAL A 51 -3.74 -28.11 -4.55
N SER A 52 -2.52 -27.59 -4.35
CA SER A 52 -2.30 -26.15 -4.18
C SER A 52 -2.72 -25.35 -5.42
N GLU A 53 -2.45 -25.86 -6.62
CA GLU A 53 -2.88 -25.26 -7.89
C GLU A 53 -4.41 -25.16 -7.98
N ILE A 54 -5.12 -26.24 -7.63
CA ILE A 54 -6.58 -26.25 -7.56
C ILE A 54 -7.07 -25.17 -6.60
N LEU A 55 -6.55 -25.15 -5.37
CA LEU A 55 -6.94 -24.18 -4.33
C LEU A 55 -6.63 -22.73 -4.72
N GLY A 56 -5.54 -22.52 -5.47
CA GLY A 56 -5.11 -21.21 -5.95
C GLY A 56 -6.04 -20.57 -6.97
N SER A 57 -6.88 -21.36 -7.66
CA SER A 57 -7.75 -20.85 -8.74
C SER A 57 -8.81 -19.83 -8.29
N TRP A 58 -9.07 -19.74 -6.98
CA TRP A 58 -9.99 -18.75 -6.40
C TRP A 58 -9.35 -17.89 -5.30
N TRP A 59 -8.05 -18.01 -5.07
CA TRP A 59 -7.35 -17.16 -4.11
C TRP A 59 -7.40 -15.69 -4.57
N GLY A 60 -7.49 -14.75 -3.61
CA GLY A 60 -7.57 -13.31 -3.88
C GLY A 60 -8.93 -12.81 -4.40
N HIS A 61 -9.88 -13.70 -4.69
CA HIS A 61 -11.23 -13.28 -5.08
C HIS A 61 -12.06 -12.96 -3.84
N ARG A 62 -12.71 -11.80 -3.80
CA ARG A 62 -13.64 -11.39 -2.74
C ARG A 62 -15.06 -11.33 -3.31
N LEU A 63 -16.05 -11.82 -2.57
CA LEU A 63 -17.47 -11.59 -2.87
C LEU A 63 -18.00 -10.45 -1.99
N PRO A 64 -19.02 -9.68 -2.44
CA PRO A 64 -19.63 -8.61 -1.66
C PRO A 64 -20.13 -9.05 -0.28
N ASP A 65 -20.53 -10.32 -0.14
CA ASP A 65 -21.19 -10.88 1.05
C ASP A 65 -20.44 -12.07 1.70
N GLY A 66 -19.16 -12.33 1.37
CA GLY A 66 -18.41 -13.42 2.01
C GLY A 66 -17.03 -13.75 1.43
N ASP A 67 -16.31 -14.63 2.12
CA ASP A 67 -15.02 -15.18 1.70
C ASP A 67 -15.22 -16.28 0.65
N VAL A 68 -14.62 -16.10 -0.53
CA VAL A 68 -14.68 -17.05 -1.64
C VAL A 68 -14.04 -18.39 -1.24
N GLU A 69 -13.03 -18.39 -0.37
CA GLU A 69 -12.44 -19.63 0.13
C GLU A 69 -13.45 -20.46 0.93
N GLU A 70 -14.28 -19.83 1.77
CA GLU A 70 -15.31 -20.55 2.52
C GLU A 70 -16.41 -21.06 1.59
N LEU A 71 -16.92 -20.23 0.68
CA LEU A 71 -18.06 -20.59 -0.16
C LEU A 71 -17.71 -21.65 -1.22
N ILE A 72 -16.65 -21.42 -2.01
CA ILE A 72 -16.27 -22.29 -3.12
C ILE A 72 -15.53 -23.52 -2.58
N GLY A 73 -14.59 -23.32 -1.66
CA GLY A 73 -13.78 -24.41 -1.11
C GLY A 73 -14.60 -25.41 -0.31
N GLU A 74 -15.55 -24.98 0.54
CA GLU A 74 -16.40 -25.92 1.27
C GLU A 74 -17.40 -26.63 0.34
N ALA A 75 -17.90 -25.96 -0.70
CA ALA A 75 -18.78 -26.57 -1.69
C ALA A 75 -18.05 -27.61 -2.56
N LEU A 76 -16.79 -27.37 -2.92
CA LEU A 76 -15.95 -28.35 -3.62
C LEU A 76 -15.74 -29.62 -2.78
N VAL A 77 -15.57 -29.49 -1.46
CA VAL A 77 -15.48 -30.64 -0.55
C VAL A 77 -16.76 -31.48 -0.57
N ASP A 78 -17.93 -30.83 -0.52
CA ASP A 78 -19.22 -31.55 -0.62
C ASP A 78 -19.38 -32.23 -1.97
N TYR A 79 -19.02 -31.53 -3.06
CA TYR A 79 -19.09 -32.05 -4.41
C TYR A 79 -18.20 -33.27 -4.61
N ALA A 80 -16.94 -33.18 -4.17
CA ALA A 80 -16.00 -34.31 -4.20
C ALA A 80 -16.50 -35.48 -3.34
N GLY A 81 -17.05 -35.21 -2.16
CA GLY A 81 -17.67 -36.24 -1.30
C GLY A 81 -18.80 -36.98 -2.01
N ALA A 82 -19.69 -36.25 -2.69
CA ALA A 82 -20.80 -36.83 -3.44
C ALA A 82 -20.36 -37.63 -4.68
N ALA A 83 -19.29 -37.21 -5.36
CA ALA A 83 -18.79 -37.88 -6.56
C ALA A 83 -18.24 -39.29 -6.28
N ALA A 84 -17.70 -39.52 -5.07
CA ALA A 84 -17.24 -40.83 -4.59
C ALA A 84 -16.25 -41.58 -5.53
N THR A 85 -15.40 -40.83 -6.24
CA THR A 85 -14.38 -41.40 -7.13
C THR A 85 -12.99 -41.45 -6.47
N PRO A 86 -12.04 -42.26 -6.98
CA PRO A 86 -10.66 -42.23 -6.50
C PRO A 86 -9.99 -40.85 -6.62
N ALA A 87 -10.30 -40.09 -7.69
CA ALA A 87 -9.79 -38.72 -7.88
C ALA A 87 -10.36 -37.77 -6.82
N ALA A 88 -11.65 -37.91 -6.48
CA ALA A 88 -12.26 -37.14 -5.40
C ALA A 88 -11.65 -37.47 -4.03
N LEU A 89 -11.42 -38.76 -3.73
CA LEU A 89 -10.71 -39.15 -2.50
C LEU A 89 -9.27 -38.59 -2.47
N ALA A 90 -8.57 -38.58 -3.60
CA ALA A 90 -7.24 -37.99 -3.71
C ALA A 90 -7.26 -36.48 -3.42
N LEU A 91 -8.19 -35.73 -4.03
CA LEU A 91 -8.37 -34.31 -3.77
C LEU A 91 -8.68 -34.03 -2.30
N LEU A 92 -9.67 -34.73 -1.74
CA LEU A 92 -10.05 -34.59 -0.32
C LEU A 92 -8.89 -34.89 0.63
N THR A 93 -8.05 -35.88 0.30
CA THR A 93 -6.85 -36.20 1.09
C THR A 93 -5.84 -35.05 1.09
N GLY A 94 -5.64 -34.36 -0.04
CA GLY A 94 -4.78 -33.18 -0.11
C GLY A 94 -5.40 -31.97 0.60
N MET A 95 -6.69 -31.71 0.37
CA MET A 95 -7.43 -30.60 1.02
C MET A 95 -7.47 -30.75 2.55
N ALA A 96 -7.48 -31.97 3.08
CA ALA A 96 -7.40 -32.23 4.52
C ALA A 96 -6.10 -31.67 5.16
N HIS A 97 -5.05 -31.42 4.37
CA HIS A 97 -3.77 -30.92 4.86
C HIS A 97 -3.47 -29.48 4.45
N MET A 98 -3.98 -29.02 3.29
CA MET A 98 -3.65 -27.70 2.75
C MET A 98 -4.82 -26.71 2.73
N GLY A 99 -6.05 -27.19 2.92
CA GLY A 99 -7.23 -26.32 3.03
C GLY A 99 -7.20 -25.44 4.29
N THR A 100 -8.11 -24.49 4.36
CA THR A 100 -8.36 -23.73 5.60
C THR A 100 -8.76 -24.67 6.74
N PRO A 101 -8.66 -24.28 8.02
CA PRO A 101 -9.03 -25.17 9.13
C PRO A 101 -10.42 -25.81 9.00
N ARG A 102 -11.40 -25.07 8.45
CA ARG A 102 -12.75 -25.58 8.19
C ARG A 102 -12.80 -26.56 7.03
N GLN A 103 -12.19 -26.20 5.89
CA GLN A 103 -12.09 -27.07 4.72
C GLN A 103 -11.35 -28.36 5.05
N ALA A 104 -10.22 -28.27 5.77
CA ALA A 104 -9.40 -29.39 6.17
C ALA A 104 -10.19 -30.39 7.03
N ALA A 105 -10.89 -29.91 8.05
CA ALA A 105 -11.73 -30.75 8.90
C ALA A 105 -12.89 -31.40 8.14
N LYS A 106 -13.49 -30.67 7.18
CA LYS A 106 -14.58 -31.17 6.33
C LYS A 106 -14.08 -32.24 5.34
N ALA A 107 -12.95 -31.97 4.69
CA ALA A 107 -12.32 -32.86 3.72
C ALA A 107 -11.83 -34.15 4.39
N GLU A 108 -11.28 -34.07 5.61
CA GLU A 108 -10.88 -35.25 6.37
C GLU A 108 -12.09 -36.18 6.67
N ARG A 109 -13.24 -35.61 7.07
CA ARG A 109 -14.46 -36.39 7.29
C ARG A 109 -14.93 -37.07 6.00
N ALA A 110 -15.07 -36.31 4.92
CA ALA A 110 -15.49 -36.85 3.62
C ALA A 110 -14.53 -37.93 3.09
N ALA A 111 -13.21 -37.73 3.23
CA ALA A 111 -12.21 -38.73 2.87
C ALA A 111 -12.38 -40.02 3.67
N ARG A 112 -12.64 -39.94 4.99
CA ARG A 112 -12.89 -41.12 5.83
C ARG A 112 -14.15 -41.87 5.42
N GLU A 113 -15.21 -41.17 5.06
CA GLU A 113 -16.46 -41.79 4.57
C GLU A 113 -16.23 -42.54 3.25
N LEU A 114 -15.52 -41.93 2.28
CA LEU A 114 -15.18 -42.59 1.02
C LEU A 114 -14.27 -43.80 1.21
N MET A 115 -13.31 -43.73 2.15
CA MET A 115 -12.48 -44.88 2.51
C MET A 115 -13.30 -46.01 3.12
N ALA A 116 -14.26 -45.70 4.01
CA ALA A 116 -15.16 -46.68 4.59
C ALA A 116 -16.08 -47.33 3.54
N ALA A 117 -16.43 -46.58 2.49
CA ALA A 117 -17.17 -47.07 1.32
C ALA A 117 -16.31 -47.89 0.33
N GLY A 118 -15.01 -48.05 0.58
CA GLY A 118 -14.11 -48.89 -0.22
C GLY A 118 -13.45 -48.20 -1.41
N VAL A 119 -13.49 -46.86 -1.49
CA VAL A 119 -12.79 -46.12 -2.56
C VAL A 119 -11.27 -46.25 -2.39
N THR A 120 -10.57 -46.62 -3.47
CA THR A 120 -9.12 -46.86 -3.45
C THR A 120 -8.33 -45.59 -3.15
N ARG A 121 -7.43 -45.65 -2.17
CA ARG A 121 -6.54 -44.54 -1.79
C ARG A 121 -5.36 -44.41 -2.77
N PRO A 122 -4.88 -43.18 -3.04
CA PRO A 122 -3.65 -43.00 -3.80
C PRO A 122 -2.43 -43.43 -2.98
N GLY A 123 -1.38 -43.91 -3.65
CA GLY A 123 -0.18 -44.47 -3.00
C GLY A 123 0.64 -43.47 -2.17
N TRP A 124 0.41 -42.18 -2.34
CA TRP A 124 1.05 -41.11 -1.56
C TRP A 124 0.26 -40.70 -0.31
N ALA A 125 -1.00 -41.16 -0.14
CA ALA A 125 -1.93 -40.68 0.87
C ALA A 125 -1.39 -40.74 2.31
N ASP A 126 -0.60 -41.76 2.64
CA ASP A 126 -0.06 -41.95 4.00
C ASP A 126 1.19 -41.10 4.28
N ARG A 127 1.75 -40.42 3.27
CA ARG A 127 2.96 -39.59 3.38
C ARG A 127 2.68 -38.08 3.34
N VAL A 128 1.55 -37.67 2.77
CA VAL A 128 1.16 -36.26 2.72
C VAL A 128 1.01 -35.69 4.13
N GLY A 129 1.45 -34.44 4.31
CA GLY A 129 1.47 -33.77 5.60
C GLY A 129 2.53 -34.27 6.60
N ARG A 130 3.26 -35.37 6.31
CA ARG A 130 4.35 -35.89 7.16
C ARG A 130 5.71 -35.30 6.82
N VAL A 131 5.73 -34.07 6.34
CA VAL A 131 6.95 -33.37 5.95
C VAL A 131 7.62 -32.77 7.19
N GLU A 132 8.94 -32.84 7.24
CA GLU A 132 9.75 -32.29 8.32
C GLU A 132 10.63 -31.14 7.81
N PRO A 133 10.75 -30.03 8.55
CA PRO A 133 11.68 -28.96 8.20
C PRO A 133 13.12 -29.37 8.53
N GLU A 134 14.04 -29.16 7.59
CA GLU A 134 15.47 -29.45 7.76
C GLU A 134 16.30 -28.20 8.07
N GLY A 135 15.94 -27.03 7.51
CA GLY A 135 16.74 -25.82 7.61
C GLY A 135 16.07 -24.62 6.95
N CYS A 136 16.45 -23.42 7.38
CA CYS A 136 16.02 -22.16 6.80
C CYS A 136 17.23 -21.30 6.48
N PHE A 137 17.20 -20.64 5.34
CA PHE A 137 18.26 -19.74 4.87
C PHE A 137 17.62 -18.50 4.29
N VAL A 138 18.40 -17.44 4.13
CA VAL A 138 17.97 -16.25 3.41
C VAL A 138 19.07 -15.77 2.49
N SER A 139 18.67 -15.44 1.28
CA SER A 139 19.46 -14.68 0.32
C SER A 139 18.87 -13.29 0.25
N ARG A 140 19.60 -12.28 0.73
CA ARG A 140 19.11 -10.89 0.79
C ARG A 140 20.01 -9.95 0.02
N ASP A 141 19.43 -8.90 -0.53
CA ASP A 141 20.23 -7.79 -1.04
C ASP A 141 20.81 -6.98 0.14
N VAL A 142 21.99 -6.39 -0.07
CA VAL A 142 22.66 -5.56 0.94
C VAL A 142 21.92 -4.25 1.27
N TYR A 143 20.95 -3.84 0.45
CA TYR A 143 20.14 -2.68 0.71
C TYR A 143 19.00 -2.98 1.70
N GLY A 144 18.63 -4.26 1.85
CA GLY A 144 17.50 -4.72 2.64
C GLY A 144 16.15 -4.41 2.01
N ASP A 145 16.08 -4.38 0.67
CA ASP A 145 14.84 -4.21 -0.11
C ASP A 145 14.00 -5.49 -0.14
N GLN A 146 14.65 -6.65 -0.21
CA GLN A 146 14.01 -7.93 -0.43
C GLN A 146 14.78 -9.07 0.27
N ASP A 147 14.03 -9.96 0.91
CA ASP A 147 14.56 -11.23 1.43
C ASP A 147 14.02 -12.38 0.58
N SER A 148 14.90 -13.24 0.04
CA SER A 148 14.51 -14.54 -0.51
C SER A 148 14.75 -15.62 0.55
N VAL A 149 13.70 -15.97 1.28
CA VAL A 149 13.74 -16.96 2.35
C VAL A 149 13.61 -18.36 1.74
N ILE A 150 14.58 -19.23 2.02
CA ILE A 150 14.64 -20.61 1.52
C ILE A 150 14.44 -21.55 2.70
N CYS A 151 13.31 -22.26 2.72
CA CYS A 151 13.03 -23.30 3.71
C CYS A 151 13.19 -24.68 3.05
N THR A 152 14.04 -25.53 3.61
CA THR A 152 14.25 -26.90 3.14
C THR A 152 13.47 -27.89 3.97
N TYR A 153 12.89 -28.88 3.31
CA TYR A 153 12.00 -29.86 3.89
C TYR A 153 12.30 -31.25 3.33
N THR A 154 11.88 -32.28 4.06
CA THR A 154 12.05 -33.67 3.64
C THR A 154 10.84 -34.53 4.00
N TYR A 155 10.49 -35.47 3.12
CA TYR A 155 9.59 -36.57 3.47
C TYR A 155 10.42 -37.80 3.83
N GLY A 156 10.33 -38.20 5.10
CA GLY A 156 10.98 -39.42 5.60
C GLY A 156 12.50 -39.46 5.39
N GLY A 157 13.16 -38.30 5.30
CA GLY A 157 14.60 -38.18 5.10
C GLY A 157 15.11 -38.46 3.68
N THR A 158 14.24 -38.79 2.72
CA THR A 158 14.67 -39.24 1.37
C THR A 158 14.24 -38.31 0.24
N GLU A 159 13.08 -37.69 0.33
CA GLU A 159 12.55 -36.82 -0.71
C GLU A 159 12.62 -35.36 -0.22
N ARG A 160 13.72 -34.67 -0.57
CA ARG A 160 13.99 -33.29 -0.15
C ARG A 160 13.47 -32.28 -1.18
N HIS A 161 12.93 -31.16 -0.69
CA HIS A 161 12.58 -30.01 -1.51
C HIS A 161 12.83 -28.69 -0.76
N ALA A 162 12.99 -27.63 -1.52
CA ALA A 162 13.12 -26.27 -1.03
C ALA A 162 11.89 -25.46 -1.45
N LEU A 163 11.35 -24.70 -0.51
CA LEU A 163 10.38 -23.64 -0.76
C LEU A 163 11.11 -22.31 -0.67
N VAL A 164 11.08 -21.53 -1.75
CA VAL A 164 11.62 -20.17 -1.78
C VAL A 164 10.45 -19.20 -1.70
N ILE A 165 10.51 -18.24 -0.77
CA ILE A 165 9.51 -17.21 -0.56
C ILE A 165 10.19 -15.86 -0.64
N VAL A 166 9.71 -14.99 -1.51
CA VAL A 166 10.22 -13.63 -1.69
C VAL A 166 9.41 -12.69 -0.83
N VAL A 167 10.07 -12.02 0.11
CA VAL A 167 9.47 -11.04 1.01
C VAL A 167 9.99 -9.66 0.65
N ASP A 168 9.07 -8.77 0.29
CA ASP A 168 9.32 -7.36 0.03
C ASP A 168 9.40 -6.57 1.34
N ARG A 169 10.48 -5.80 1.45
CA ARG A 169 10.85 -4.96 2.59
C ARG A 169 10.95 -3.50 2.18
N THR A 170 10.35 -3.08 1.07
CA THR A 170 10.40 -1.69 0.57
C THR A 170 9.23 -0.84 1.04
N LYS A 171 8.06 -1.44 1.27
CA LYS A 171 6.85 -0.74 1.72
C LYS A 171 6.37 -1.30 3.04
N ALA A 172 6.49 -0.53 4.13
CA ALA A 172 5.74 -0.85 5.34
C ALA A 172 4.24 -0.75 5.02
N ALA A 173 3.45 -1.73 5.48
CA ALA A 173 2.00 -1.71 5.34
C ALA A 173 1.47 -0.32 5.71
N ALA A 174 0.80 0.35 4.78
CA ALA A 174 0.16 1.62 5.09
C ALA A 174 -0.88 1.34 6.18
N VAL A 175 -0.89 2.15 7.24
CA VAL A 175 -2.02 2.16 8.18
C VAL A 175 -3.27 2.36 7.32
N ARG A 176 -4.23 1.42 7.39
CA ARG A 176 -5.49 1.55 6.65
C ARG A 176 -6.02 2.96 6.89
N PRO A 177 -6.29 3.76 5.84
CA PRO A 177 -7.06 4.97 6.07
C PRO A 177 -8.37 4.51 6.70
N SER A 178 -8.68 5.03 7.88
CA SER A 178 -10.04 4.97 8.39
C SER A 178 -10.95 5.49 7.27
N GLY A 179 -12.07 4.83 7.01
CA GLY A 179 -13.09 5.36 6.09
C GLY A 179 -13.62 6.74 6.50
N ASP A 180 -13.20 7.25 7.66
CA ASP A 180 -13.37 8.61 8.14
C ASP A 180 -12.10 9.45 7.84
N PRO A 181 -12.19 10.47 6.96
CA PRO A 181 -11.08 11.37 6.62
C PRO A 181 -10.63 12.29 7.78
N PHE A 182 -11.36 12.31 8.90
CA PHE A 182 -11.05 13.11 10.09
C PHE A 182 -10.64 12.28 11.31
N ALA A 183 -10.69 10.94 11.22
CA ALA A 183 -10.27 10.09 12.33
C ALA A 183 -8.74 10.02 12.43
N HIS A 184 -8.21 10.20 13.64
CA HIS A 184 -6.81 9.90 13.91
C HIS A 184 -6.57 8.40 13.68
N PRO A 185 -5.64 8.02 12.78
CA PRO A 185 -5.31 6.62 12.61
C PRO A 185 -4.80 6.07 13.93
N ALA A 186 -5.47 5.04 14.46
CA ALA A 186 -4.87 4.23 15.50
C ALA A 186 -3.57 3.67 14.92
N PRO A 187 -2.42 3.76 15.63
CA PRO A 187 -1.18 3.19 15.13
C PRO A 187 -1.32 1.67 15.09
N ALA A 188 -1.76 1.13 13.96
CA ALA A 188 -1.45 -0.25 13.61
C ALA A 188 0.08 -0.29 13.57
N ALA A 189 0.70 -1.05 14.47
CA ALA A 189 2.13 -1.25 14.43
C ALA A 189 2.49 -1.72 13.02
N PRO A 190 3.39 -1.03 12.29
CA PRO A 190 3.72 -1.43 10.93
C PRO A 190 4.18 -2.88 10.97
N ALA A 191 3.53 -3.73 10.15
CA ALA A 191 3.81 -5.16 10.08
C ALA A 191 5.32 -5.35 9.91
N ALA A 192 5.99 -5.81 10.95
CA ALA A 192 7.45 -5.69 11.02
C ALA A 192 8.19 -6.53 9.98
N ALA A 193 7.52 -7.53 9.41
CA ALA A 193 8.10 -8.58 8.57
C ALA A 193 8.09 -8.27 7.06
N GLY A 194 7.31 -7.30 6.58
CA GLY A 194 7.16 -7.04 5.14
C GLY A 194 6.04 -7.88 4.54
N MET A 195 6.02 -8.04 3.22
CA MET A 195 4.93 -8.69 2.50
C MET A 195 5.46 -9.76 1.56
N VAL A 196 4.78 -10.90 1.45
CA VAL A 196 5.13 -11.90 0.45
C VAL A 196 4.77 -11.39 -0.94
N ARG A 197 5.72 -11.49 -1.88
CA ARG A 197 5.55 -11.13 -3.31
C ARG A 197 5.47 -12.33 -4.22
N ASP A 198 6.20 -13.39 -3.91
CA ASP A 198 6.30 -14.55 -4.78
C ASP A 198 6.74 -15.79 -3.98
N ALA A 199 6.47 -16.96 -4.53
CA ALA A 199 6.96 -18.22 -3.98
C ALA A 199 7.06 -19.30 -5.06
N TRP A 200 8.05 -20.18 -4.94
CA TRP A 200 8.19 -21.35 -5.80
C TRP A 200 8.93 -22.50 -5.11
N VAL A 201 8.82 -23.69 -5.71
CA VAL A 201 9.42 -24.92 -5.18
C VAL A 201 10.56 -25.41 -6.07
N SER A 202 11.60 -25.96 -5.45
CA SER A 202 12.70 -26.65 -6.14
C SER A 202 12.99 -28.00 -5.49
N SER A 203 13.01 -29.07 -6.28
CA SER A 203 13.50 -30.38 -5.86
C SER A 203 15.03 -30.49 -5.87
N ARG A 204 15.73 -29.51 -6.47
CA ARG A 204 17.21 -29.48 -6.55
C ARG A 204 17.79 -28.66 -5.39
N VAL A 205 17.60 -29.16 -4.16
CA VAL A 205 17.95 -28.44 -2.92
C VAL A 205 19.43 -28.06 -2.88
N ASP A 206 20.34 -29.02 -3.06
CA ASP A 206 21.77 -28.76 -2.91
C ASP A 206 22.30 -27.81 -3.99
N ALA A 207 21.82 -27.96 -5.24
CA ALA A 207 22.18 -27.06 -6.33
C ALA A 207 21.68 -25.62 -6.10
N LEU A 208 20.49 -25.46 -5.52
CA LEU A 208 19.94 -24.16 -5.14
C LEU A 208 20.81 -23.51 -4.05
N LEU A 209 21.08 -24.24 -2.96
CA LEU A 209 21.88 -23.72 -1.85
C LEU A 209 23.31 -23.40 -2.29
N ASP A 210 23.93 -24.22 -3.13
CA ASP A 210 25.27 -23.97 -3.67
C ASP A 210 25.30 -22.78 -4.62
N ARG A 211 24.21 -22.52 -5.34
CA ARG A 211 24.07 -21.28 -6.13
C ARG A 211 23.98 -20.07 -5.20
N CYS A 212 23.12 -20.10 -4.18
CA CYS A 212 22.97 -18.98 -3.22
C CYS A 212 24.27 -18.71 -2.45
N ARG A 213 24.99 -19.75 -2.02
CA ARG A 213 26.30 -19.62 -1.36
C ARG A 213 27.37 -19.03 -2.27
N ARG A 214 27.35 -19.35 -3.57
CA ARG A 214 28.27 -18.73 -4.54
C ARG A 214 27.92 -17.28 -4.76
N ASP A 215 26.63 -16.98 -4.98
CA ASP A 215 26.15 -15.61 -5.18
C ASP A 215 26.50 -14.73 -3.97
N GLY A 216 26.23 -15.17 -2.74
CA GLY A 216 26.60 -14.43 -1.53
C GLY A 216 28.11 -14.31 -1.26
N ARG A 217 28.98 -15.02 -2.01
CA ARG A 217 30.45 -14.85 -1.95
C ARG A 217 30.98 -13.97 -3.08
N ASP A 218 30.44 -14.16 -4.28
CA ASP A 218 30.97 -13.58 -5.51
C ASP A 218 30.29 -12.25 -5.88
N ASN A 219 29.07 -12.02 -5.39
CA ASN A 219 28.29 -10.81 -5.62
C ASN A 219 28.30 -9.92 -4.36
N PRO A 220 28.97 -8.74 -4.38
CA PRO A 220 29.06 -7.87 -3.21
C PRO A 220 27.71 -7.30 -2.78
N LEU A 221 26.68 -7.35 -3.63
CA LEU A 221 25.35 -6.85 -3.33
C LEU A 221 24.41 -7.89 -2.73
N MET A 222 24.86 -9.12 -2.53
CA MET A 222 24.06 -10.21 -1.98
C MET A 222 24.70 -10.80 -0.73
N GLN A 223 23.88 -11.18 0.23
CA GLN A 223 24.29 -11.89 1.43
C GLN A 223 23.48 -13.18 1.57
N PHE A 224 24.16 -14.25 1.99
CA PHE A 224 23.52 -15.55 2.23
C PHE A 224 23.86 -16.05 3.63
N GLU A 225 22.82 -16.29 4.43
CA GLU A 225 22.96 -16.73 5.83
C GLU A 225 21.94 -17.81 6.19
N GLU A 226 22.24 -18.58 7.22
CA GLU A 226 21.32 -19.52 7.85
C GLU A 226 20.45 -18.80 8.87
N LEU A 227 19.18 -19.16 8.94
CA LEU A 227 18.19 -18.57 9.85
C LEU A 227 17.68 -19.61 10.85
N ASP A 228 17.34 -19.14 12.05
CA ASP A 228 16.61 -19.95 13.01
C ASP A 228 15.21 -20.30 12.48
N LEU A 229 14.81 -21.57 12.66
CA LEU A 229 13.53 -22.07 12.17
C LEU A 229 12.34 -21.36 12.81
N ARG A 230 12.40 -21.04 14.11
CA ARG A 230 11.29 -20.40 14.83
C ARG A 230 11.14 -18.95 14.40
N ASP A 231 12.25 -18.22 14.35
CA ASP A 231 12.25 -16.81 13.91
C ASP A 231 11.78 -16.69 12.47
N THR A 232 12.20 -17.62 11.59
CA THR A 232 11.70 -17.74 10.21
C THR A 232 10.19 -18.00 10.17
N ALA A 233 9.69 -18.90 11.03
CA ALA A 233 8.26 -19.19 11.13
C ALA A 233 7.44 -17.96 11.53
N ALA A 234 7.97 -17.13 12.44
CA ALA A 234 7.32 -15.90 12.87
C ALA A 234 7.30 -14.85 11.75
N LEU A 235 8.44 -14.66 11.07
CA LEU A 235 8.59 -13.73 9.95
C LEU A 235 7.62 -14.07 8.81
N LEU A 236 7.64 -15.31 8.33
CA LEU A 236 6.83 -15.71 7.18
C LEU A 236 5.34 -15.69 7.47
N ARG A 237 4.91 -16.03 8.69
CA ARG A 237 3.50 -15.89 9.08
C ARG A 237 3.04 -14.45 9.08
N SER A 238 3.80 -13.56 9.70
CA SER A 238 3.46 -12.13 9.69
C SER A 238 3.44 -11.54 8.28
N ALA A 239 4.33 -11.99 7.39
CA ALA A 239 4.35 -11.55 6.01
C ALA A 239 3.16 -12.08 5.19
N LEU A 240 2.77 -13.35 5.41
CA LEU A 240 1.59 -13.94 4.77
C LEU A 240 0.28 -13.32 5.27
N GLU A 241 0.15 -13.12 6.58
CA GLU A 241 -1.01 -12.45 7.18
C GLU A 241 -1.20 -11.07 6.54
N LEU A 242 -0.13 -10.29 6.37
CA LEU A 242 -0.20 -9.01 5.67
C LEU A 242 -0.63 -9.16 4.21
N THR A 243 -0.07 -10.14 3.48
CA THR A 243 -0.43 -10.39 2.08
C THR A 243 -1.91 -10.78 1.93
N ASP A 244 -2.42 -11.63 2.81
CA ASP A 244 -3.81 -12.14 2.77
C ASP A 244 -4.86 -11.07 3.18
N ASP A 245 -4.45 -10.10 4.00
CA ASP A 245 -5.30 -8.99 4.45
C ASP A 245 -5.47 -7.87 3.41
N LEU A 246 -4.71 -7.89 2.32
CA LEU A 246 -4.83 -6.93 1.21
C LEU A 246 -5.84 -7.43 0.17
N ASP A 247 -6.61 -6.51 -0.40
CA ASP A 247 -7.63 -6.85 -1.40
C ASP A 247 -7.03 -7.15 -2.79
N ASP A 248 -5.97 -6.42 -3.16
CA ASP A 248 -5.19 -6.63 -4.38
C ASP A 248 -3.70 -6.63 -4.02
N PRO A 249 -3.21 -7.72 -3.39
CA PRO A 249 -1.81 -7.80 -3.01
C PRO A 249 -0.96 -7.85 -4.29
N PRO A 250 0.11 -7.05 -4.40
CA PRO A 250 0.91 -6.99 -5.62
C PRO A 250 1.91 -8.16 -5.68
N VAL A 251 1.38 -9.38 -5.73
CA VAL A 251 2.12 -10.64 -5.85
C VAL A 251 2.35 -11.02 -7.32
N SER A 252 3.19 -12.03 -7.56
CA SER A 252 3.36 -12.60 -8.90
C SER A 252 2.08 -13.31 -9.38
N ASP A 253 1.90 -13.39 -10.70
CA ASP A 253 0.77 -14.10 -11.31
C ASP A 253 0.70 -15.59 -10.92
N THR A 254 1.84 -16.17 -10.53
CA THR A 254 1.95 -17.58 -10.12
C THR A 254 1.77 -17.80 -8.62
N PHE A 255 1.74 -16.73 -7.81
CA PHE A 255 1.71 -16.87 -6.36
C PHE A 255 0.45 -17.59 -5.86
N ALA A 256 -0.70 -17.30 -6.46
CA ALA A 256 -1.98 -17.92 -6.13
C ALA A 256 -1.89 -19.47 -6.18
N THR A 257 -1.23 -20.03 -7.20
CA THR A 257 -1.00 -21.46 -7.38
C THR A 257 -0.20 -22.09 -6.22
N TYR A 258 0.71 -21.34 -5.60
CA TYR A 258 1.53 -21.82 -4.49
C TYR A 258 1.01 -21.41 -3.11
N HIS A 259 -0.01 -20.58 -3.00
CA HIS A 259 -0.44 -19.97 -1.74
C HIS A 259 -0.78 -21.02 -0.66
N ALA A 260 -1.63 -21.99 -1.00
CA ALA A 260 -2.01 -23.04 -0.06
C ALA A 260 -0.81 -23.91 0.37
N PHE A 261 0.10 -24.20 -0.55
CA PHE A 261 1.36 -24.90 -0.25
C PHE A 261 2.26 -24.09 0.68
N VAL A 262 2.42 -22.79 0.43
CA VAL A 262 3.21 -21.88 1.27
C VAL A 262 2.63 -21.83 2.68
N ARG A 263 1.31 -21.63 2.81
CA ARG A 263 0.60 -21.65 4.11
C ARG A 263 0.84 -22.95 4.86
N ALA A 264 0.68 -24.10 4.19
CA ALA A 264 0.89 -25.41 4.80
C ALA A 264 2.33 -25.60 5.28
N ARG A 265 3.33 -25.20 4.49
CA ARG A 265 4.75 -25.33 4.85
C ARG A 265 5.15 -24.40 5.99
N VAL A 266 4.71 -23.16 5.95
CA VAL A 266 4.96 -22.18 7.01
C VAL A 266 4.30 -22.61 8.32
N GLY A 267 3.13 -23.25 8.26
CA GLY A 267 2.45 -23.82 9.43
C GLY A 267 3.17 -24.99 10.11
N ILE A 268 4.08 -25.67 9.41
CA ILE A 268 4.86 -26.81 9.93
C ILE A 268 6.12 -26.36 10.66
N LEU A 269 6.60 -25.14 10.39
CA LEU A 269 7.75 -24.59 11.10
C LEU A 269 7.46 -24.40 12.60
N PRO A 270 8.46 -24.58 13.47
CA PRO A 270 8.26 -24.55 14.92
C PRO A 270 7.77 -23.18 15.41
N LEU A 271 6.82 -23.19 16.35
CA LEU A 271 6.26 -21.98 16.96
C LEU A 271 7.25 -21.29 17.92
N GLY A 272 6.97 -20.03 18.25
CA GLY A 272 7.66 -19.30 19.32
C GLY A 272 8.89 -18.49 18.91
N GLY A 273 9.03 -18.16 17.63
CA GLY A 273 10.05 -17.24 17.14
C GLY A 273 9.76 -15.78 17.48
N ARG A 274 10.75 -14.92 17.25
CA ARG A 274 10.70 -13.49 17.53
C ARG A 274 10.68 -12.70 16.22
N LEU A 275 9.70 -11.82 16.08
CA LEU A 275 9.71 -10.83 15.01
C LEU A 275 10.70 -9.71 15.34
N PRO A 276 11.55 -9.29 14.38
CA PRO A 276 12.35 -8.08 14.52
C PRO A 276 11.42 -6.90 14.77
N GLN A 277 11.67 -6.09 15.80
CA GLN A 277 10.89 -4.88 16.05
C GLN A 277 11.53 -3.69 15.35
N PRO A 278 10.81 -2.96 14.49
CA PRO A 278 11.32 -1.75 13.85
C PRO A 278 11.78 -0.74 14.92
N PRO A 279 12.98 -0.16 14.79
CA PRO A 279 13.45 0.85 15.73
C PRO A 279 12.61 2.13 15.61
N VAL A 280 12.22 2.68 16.77
CA VAL A 280 11.46 3.94 16.85
C VAL A 280 12.41 5.11 17.09
N TYR A 281 12.34 6.12 16.23
CA TYR A 281 13.12 7.35 16.33
C TYR A 281 12.24 8.51 16.79
N GLY A 282 12.44 8.97 18.03
CA GLY A 282 11.86 10.20 18.54
C GLY A 282 12.47 11.45 17.90
N ARG A 283 11.82 12.61 18.10
CA ARG A 283 12.18 13.90 17.49
C ARG A 283 13.66 14.25 17.65
N ASP A 284 14.21 14.11 18.85
CA ASP A 284 15.61 14.46 19.16
C ASP A 284 16.61 13.61 18.37
N ARG A 285 16.32 12.30 18.21
CA ARG A 285 17.17 11.41 17.43
C ARG A 285 17.11 11.75 15.95
N ARG A 286 15.92 12.06 15.41
CA ARG A 286 15.75 12.50 14.02
C ARG A 286 16.53 13.79 13.76
N ALA A 287 16.39 14.79 14.63
CA ALA A 287 17.14 16.05 14.56
C ALA A 287 18.66 15.84 14.67
N THR A 288 19.11 14.92 15.52
CA THR A 288 20.54 14.57 15.64
C THR A 288 21.09 13.96 14.35
N ILE A 289 20.30 13.12 13.67
CA ILE A 289 20.69 12.54 12.38
C ILE A 289 20.80 13.65 11.33
N ALA A 290 19.79 14.53 11.23
CA ALA A 290 19.79 15.65 10.30
C ALA A 290 21.00 16.58 10.51
N ALA A 291 21.26 16.96 11.76
CA ALA A 291 22.39 17.84 12.11
C ALA A 291 23.74 17.21 11.77
N ARG A 292 23.89 15.89 11.94
CA ARG A 292 25.14 15.18 11.59
C ARG A 292 25.37 15.11 10.08
N PHE A 293 24.32 14.96 9.29
CA PHE A 293 24.41 15.00 7.84
C PHE A 293 24.73 16.42 7.35
N LEU A 294 24.01 17.44 7.82
CA LEU A 294 24.24 18.83 7.41
C LEU A 294 25.63 19.38 7.79
N ALA A 295 26.31 18.73 8.74
CA ALA A 295 27.67 19.05 9.16
C ALA A 295 28.76 18.19 8.47
N SER A 296 28.39 17.32 7.53
CA SER A 296 29.33 16.44 6.85
C SER A 296 29.87 17.02 5.54
N ASP A 297 31.02 16.52 5.09
CA ASP A 297 31.69 16.95 3.86
C ASP A 297 30.77 16.79 2.63
N GLU A 298 29.93 15.75 2.62
CA GLU A 298 28.97 15.49 1.54
C GLU A 298 27.89 16.57 1.40
N ALA A 299 27.60 17.31 2.48
CA ALA A 299 26.62 18.39 2.49
C ALA A 299 27.24 19.77 2.19
N GLU A 300 28.57 19.89 2.09
CA GLU A 300 29.23 21.18 1.85
C GLU A 300 28.88 21.79 0.49
N GLU A 301 28.66 20.96 -0.53
CA GLU A 301 28.33 21.38 -1.90
C GLU A 301 26.86 21.80 -2.06
N LEU A 302 26.03 21.70 -1.01
CA LEU A 302 24.61 22.08 -1.07
C LEU A 302 24.45 23.60 -0.96
N SER A 303 23.96 24.22 -2.05
CA SER A 303 23.84 25.68 -2.18
C SER A 303 22.83 26.31 -1.21
N ASP A 304 21.63 25.73 -1.08
CA ASP A 304 20.58 26.23 -0.18
C ASP A 304 20.48 25.36 1.07
N ARG A 305 21.08 25.83 2.18
CA ARG A 305 21.04 25.13 3.48
C ARG A 305 19.63 25.04 4.08
N SER A 306 18.75 25.99 3.79
CA SER A 306 17.39 26.03 4.31
C SER A 306 16.52 24.97 3.61
N ALA A 307 16.56 24.94 2.27
CA ALA A 307 15.91 23.89 1.49
C ALA A 307 16.51 22.51 1.79
N ALA A 308 17.84 22.40 1.89
CA ALA A 308 18.51 21.16 2.25
C ALA A 308 18.05 20.60 3.60
N SER A 309 17.94 21.46 4.63
CA SER A 309 17.45 21.03 5.95
C SER A 309 16.04 20.44 5.86
N ARG A 310 15.11 21.10 5.14
CA ARG A 310 13.75 20.60 4.97
C ARG A 310 13.72 19.28 4.18
N CYS A 311 14.51 19.16 3.12
CA CYS A 311 14.63 17.92 2.34
C CYS A 311 15.13 16.75 3.20
N VAL A 312 16.14 16.98 4.05
CA VAL A 312 16.68 15.96 4.98
C VAL A 312 15.63 15.50 5.98
N ASP A 313 14.84 16.42 6.53
CA ASP A 313 13.74 16.06 7.43
C ASP A 313 12.73 15.13 6.72
N ARG A 314 12.44 15.36 5.44
CA ARG A 314 11.57 14.47 4.64
C ARG A 314 12.17 13.09 4.39
N ILE A 315 13.47 13.02 4.09
CA ILE A 315 14.18 11.74 3.90
C ILE A 315 14.14 10.91 5.20
N ILE A 316 14.42 11.56 6.34
CA ILE A 316 14.39 10.90 7.65
C ILE A 316 12.98 10.48 8.02
N ASP A 317 11.99 11.35 7.80
CA ASP A 317 10.59 11.04 8.09
C ASP A 317 10.12 9.83 7.29
N TYR A 318 10.31 9.84 5.97
CA TYR A 318 10.00 8.70 5.11
C TYR A 318 10.65 7.41 5.62
N GLY A 319 11.94 7.47 5.94
CA GLY A 319 12.66 6.31 6.47
C GLY A 319 12.12 5.80 7.80
N CYS A 320 11.64 6.70 8.66
CA CYS A 320 11.08 6.34 9.97
C CYS A 320 9.66 5.76 9.86
N THR A 321 8.83 6.31 8.97
CA THR A 321 7.39 6.02 8.95
C THR A 321 6.99 5.02 7.85
N HIS A 322 7.67 5.01 6.72
CA HIS A 322 7.32 4.18 5.55
C HIS A 322 8.33 3.06 5.27
N ASP A 323 9.50 3.10 5.90
CA ASP A 323 10.62 2.17 5.63
C ASP A 323 11.06 1.37 6.88
N PHE A 324 10.09 0.89 7.66
CA PHE A 324 10.34 0.04 8.84
C PHE A 324 11.32 0.66 9.85
N GLY A 325 11.26 1.98 10.05
CA GLY A 325 12.15 2.65 10.99
C GLY A 325 13.61 2.71 10.51
N ARG A 326 13.91 2.69 9.20
CA ARG A 326 15.27 2.67 8.67
C ARG A 326 15.64 4.00 7.98
N PRO A 327 15.86 5.10 8.72
CA PRO A 327 16.18 6.41 8.13
C PRO A 327 17.50 6.42 7.34
N LEU A 328 18.48 5.62 7.74
CA LEU A 328 19.79 5.54 7.07
C LEU A 328 19.85 4.53 5.91
N ARG A 329 18.80 3.74 5.69
CA ARG A 329 18.77 2.80 4.57
C ARG A 329 18.70 3.59 3.27
N VAL A 330 19.50 3.21 2.29
CA VAL A 330 19.49 3.79 0.95
C VAL A 330 19.54 2.65 -0.06
N SER A 331 18.72 2.74 -1.10
CA SER A 331 18.63 1.72 -2.15
C SER A 331 18.06 2.34 -3.42
N PRO A 332 18.31 1.74 -4.59
CA PRO A 332 17.71 2.19 -5.85
C PRO A 332 16.18 2.29 -5.73
N VAL A 333 15.53 1.23 -5.25
CA VAL A 333 14.06 1.16 -5.14
C VAL A 333 13.53 2.18 -4.14
N LYS A 334 14.21 2.38 -3.00
CA LYS A 334 13.81 3.38 -2.01
C LYS A 334 13.87 4.79 -2.58
N CYS A 335 14.91 5.13 -3.35
CA CYS A 335 15.03 6.43 -4.00
C CYS A 335 13.88 6.66 -5.00
N GLU A 336 13.58 5.66 -5.83
CA GLU A 336 12.45 5.74 -6.76
C GLU A 336 11.10 5.87 -6.04
N MET A 337 10.83 5.07 -5.02
CA MET A 337 9.59 5.17 -4.24
C MET A 337 9.46 6.51 -3.53
N PHE A 338 10.56 7.02 -2.96
CA PHE A 338 10.57 8.32 -2.30
C PHE A 338 10.26 9.45 -3.29
N LEU A 339 10.93 9.47 -4.45
CA LEU A 339 10.78 10.52 -5.46
C LEU A 339 9.49 10.41 -6.26
N LEU A 340 9.07 9.22 -6.67
CA LEU A 340 8.01 9.04 -7.67
C LEU A 340 6.66 8.62 -7.07
N ASP A 341 6.64 8.08 -5.85
CA ASP A 341 5.40 7.67 -5.17
C ASP A 341 5.11 8.58 -3.98
N TRP A 342 5.99 8.63 -2.99
CA TRP A 342 5.67 9.29 -1.72
C TRP A 342 5.66 10.82 -1.81
N LEU A 343 6.74 11.44 -2.31
CA LEU A 343 6.83 12.89 -2.38
C LEU A 343 5.66 13.50 -3.18
N PRO A 344 5.43 13.16 -4.45
CA PRO A 344 4.39 13.80 -5.27
C PRO A 344 2.98 13.58 -4.73
N ARG A 345 2.73 12.48 -4.00
CA ARG A 345 1.41 12.15 -3.47
C ARG A 345 1.13 12.70 -2.07
N LYS A 346 2.17 13.00 -1.28
CA LYS A 346 2.03 13.29 0.16
C LYS A 346 2.69 14.58 0.62
N VAL A 347 3.55 15.20 -0.19
CA VAL A 347 4.33 16.37 0.21
C VAL A 347 4.27 17.44 -0.88
N LEU A 348 3.76 18.62 -0.52
CA LEU A 348 3.91 19.80 -1.36
C LEU A 348 5.31 20.39 -1.15
N LEU A 349 6.08 20.46 -2.22
CA LEU A 349 7.44 21.00 -2.21
C LEU A 349 7.45 22.35 -2.91
N SER A 350 8.11 23.32 -2.29
CA SER A 350 8.43 24.60 -2.93
C SER A 350 9.36 24.39 -4.14
N PRO A 351 9.37 25.31 -5.12
CA PRO A 351 10.27 25.20 -6.27
C PRO A 351 11.74 25.01 -5.89
N ALA A 352 12.19 25.73 -4.84
CA ALA A 352 13.55 25.60 -4.31
C ALA A 352 13.81 24.20 -3.71
N GLU A 353 12.82 23.58 -3.06
CA GLU A 353 12.94 22.21 -2.57
C GLU A 353 12.91 21.19 -3.71
N GLN A 354 12.07 21.38 -4.73
CA GLN A 354 12.03 20.49 -5.90
C GLN A 354 13.39 20.46 -6.62
N GLU A 355 14.04 21.62 -6.77
CA GLU A 355 15.39 21.71 -7.31
C GLU A 355 16.44 21.07 -6.37
N ALA A 356 16.29 21.24 -5.06
CA ALA A 356 17.27 20.75 -4.08
C ALA A 356 17.19 19.24 -3.82
N VAL A 357 15.99 18.63 -3.85
CA VAL A 357 15.75 17.23 -3.42
C VAL A 357 16.71 16.23 -4.08
N PRO A 358 16.89 16.19 -5.42
CA PRO A 358 17.78 15.22 -6.05
C PRO A 358 19.23 15.34 -5.57
N HIS A 359 19.73 16.58 -5.42
CA HIS A 359 21.09 16.84 -4.96
C HIS A 359 21.28 16.49 -3.47
N VAL A 360 20.31 16.84 -2.62
CA VAL A 360 20.32 16.50 -1.19
C VAL A 360 20.25 14.99 -1.01
N LEU A 361 19.39 14.30 -1.76
CA LEU A 361 19.26 12.85 -1.70
C LEU A 361 20.53 12.16 -2.21
N ALA A 362 21.20 12.68 -3.24
CA ALA A 362 22.47 12.15 -3.71
C ALA A 362 23.60 12.30 -2.66
N ALA A 363 23.67 13.46 -1.99
CA ALA A 363 24.59 13.66 -0.86
C ALA A 363 24.26 12.70 0.29
N TRP A 364 22.97 12.54 0.61
CA TRP A 364 22.49 11.61 1.63
C TRP A 364 22.86 10.17 1.31
N VAL A 365 22.69 9.71 0.07
CA VAL A 365 23.05 8.35 -0.38
C VAL A 365 24.52 8.06 -0.11
N ARG A 366 25.41 9.00 -0.43
CA ARG A 366 26.86 8.84 -0.17
C ARG A 366 27.17 8.79 1.33
N TRP A 367 26.59 9.71 2.10
CA TRP A 367 26.82 9.82 3.54
C TRP A 367 26.26 8.60 4.31
N ALA A 368 24.99 8.25 4.06
CA ALA A 368 24.30 7.16 4.72
C ALA A 368 24.87 5.80 4.28
N GLY A 369 25.08 5.60 2.97
CA GLY A 369 25.60 4.36 2.40
C GLY A 369 26.96 3.96 2.99
N ARG A 370 27.91 4.90 3.10
CA ARG A 370 29.20 4.65 3.77
C ARG A 370 29.03 4.26 5.24
N ARG A 371 28.10 4.92 5.93
CA ARG A 371 27.89 4.72 7.37
C ARG A 371 27.21 3.39 7.69
N THR A 372 26.39 2.87 6.76
CA THR A 372 25.77 1.55 6.87
C THR A 372 26.63 0.42 6.31
N GLY A 373 27.81 0.72 5.76
CA GLY A 373 28.72 -0.27 5.19
C GLY A 373 28.26 -0.80 3.83
N LEU A 374 27.50 -0.01 3.06
CA LEU A 374 27.10 -0.37 1.71
C LEU A 374 28.33 -0.38 0.78
N PRO A 375 28.52 -1.41 -0.07
CA PRO A 375 29.59 -1.42 -1.06
C PRO A 375 29.50 -0.23 -2.02
N GLU A 376 30.63 0.19 -2.58
CA GLU A 376 30.70 1.34 -3.50
C GLU A 376 29.85 1.11 -4.76
N GLU A 377 29.78 -0.14 -5.23
CA GLU A 377 28.92 -0.56 -6.32
C GLU A 377 27.45 -0.29 -6.01
N GLY A 378 27.03 -0.51 -4.76
CA GLY A 378 25.66 -0.28 -4.32
C GLY A 378 25.33 1.20 -4.16
N ILE A 379 26.28 1.99 -3.65
CA ILE A 379 26.15 3.45 -3.61
C ILE A 379 25.99 4.00 -5.03
N ARG A 380 26.84 3.56 -5.97
CA ARG A 380 26.77 3.98 -7.37
C ARG A 380 25.43 3.59 -8.02
N ALA A 381 25.00 2.34 -7.88
CA ALA A 381 23.71 1.90 -8.43
C ALA A 381 22.52 2.71 -7.87
N THR A 382 22.58 3.09 -6.60
CA THR A 382 21.56 3.94 -5.97
C THR A 382 21.57 5.36 -6.55
N LEU A 383 22.76 5.93 -6.78
CA LEU A 383 22.89 7.25 -7.42
C LEU A 383 22.39 7.22 -8.87
N ASP A 384 22.70 6.16 -9.63
CA ASP A 384 22.24 6.00 -11.01
C ASP A 384 20.70 5.99 -11.07
N ALA A 385 20.05 5.17 -10.24
CA ALA A 385 18.58 5.13 -10.16
C ALA A 385 17.95 6.47 -9.74
N LEU A 386 18.58 7.19 -8.80
CA LEU A 386 18.14 8.53 -8.41
C LEU A 386 18.16 9.51 -9.59
N TRP A 387 19.25 9.52 -10.37
CA TRP A 387 19.36 10.43 -11.51
C TRP A 387 18.42 10.04 -12.65
N ASP A 388 18.24 8.74 -12.90
CA ASP A 388 17.26 8.23 -13.86
C ASP A 388 15.81 8.60 -13.48
N ALA A 389 15.52 8.72 -12.19
CA ALA A 389 14.20 9.13 -11.68
C ALA A 389 13.97 10.65 -11.73
N THR A 390 15.01 11.48 -11.87
CA THR A 390 14.90 12.94 -11.69
C THR A 390 13.98 13.62 -12.72
N ALA A 391 14.02 13.18 -13.99
CA ALA A 391 13.14 13.70 -15.03
C ALA A 391 11.66 13.37 -14.71
N LYS A 392 11.39 12.11 -14.36
CA LYS A 392 10.05 11.64 -13.98
C LYS A 392 9.54 12.35 -12.72
N PHE A 393 10.41 12.64 -11.75
CA PHE A 393 10.09 13.40 -10.55
C PHE A 393 9.62 14.81 -10.87
N ALA A 394 10.37 15.52 -11.72
CA ALA A 394 10.00 16.87 -12.15
C ALA A 394 8.67 16.88 -12.93
N ASP A 395 8.42 15.86 -13.75
CA ASP A 395 7.13 15.71 -14.45
C ASP A 395 5.99 15.38 -13.49
N ALA A 396 6.22 14.53 -12.49
CA ALA A 396 5.22 14.16 -11.48
C ALA A 396 4.77 15.35 -10.63
N TYR A 397 5.67 16.27 -10.28
CA TYR A 397 5.27 17.50 -9.57
C TYR A 397 4.61 18.53 -10.48
N ARG A 398 4.92 18.53 -11.78
CA ARG A 398 4.18 19.35 -12.76
C ARG A 398 2.79 18.83 -13.05
N ASP A 399 2.49 17.57 -12.75
CA ASP A 399 1.15 16.98 -12.86
C ASP A 399 0.37 17.18 -11.54
N PRO A 400 -0.58 18.11 -11.49
CA PRO A 400 -1.30 18.40 -10.26
C PRO A 400 -2.23 17.26 -9.81
N SER A 401 -2.53 16.29 -10.69
CA SER A 401 -3.31 15.09 -10.32
C SER A 401 -2.51 14.09 -9.47
N ALA A 402 -1.18 14.25 -9.39
CA ALA A 402 -0.31 13.41 -8.58
C ALA A 402 -0.62 13.49 -7.07
N PHE A 403 -1.30 14.53 -6.59
CA PHE A 403 -1.71 14.68 -5.18
C PHE A 403 -2.90 13.81 -4.77
N GLY A 404 -3.40 12.93 -5.64
CA GLY A 404 -4.60 12.10 -5.38
C GLY A 404 -5.90 12.90 -5.41
N LEU A 405 -5.85 14.13 -5.93
CA LEU A 405 -7.01 14.95 -6.25
C LEU A 405 -7.44 14.66 -7.68
N ASP A 406 -8.74 14.71 -7.93
CA ASP A 406 -9.29 14.61 -9.27
C ASP A 406 -8.70 15.69 -10.19
N ARG A 407 -8.28 15.31 -11.40
CA ARG A 407 -7.59 16.23 -12.31
C ARG A 407 -8.43 17.47 -12.64
N ASP A 408 -9.73 17.30 -12.86
CA ASP A 408 -10.63 18.42 -13.15
C ASP A 408 -10.81 19.34 -11.93
N LEU A 409 -10.65 18.81 -10.71
CA LEU A 409 -10.63 19.62 -9.50
C LEU A 409 -9.35 20.46 -9.41
N VAL A 410 -8.19 19.88 -9.71
CA VAL A 410 -6.94 20.62 -9.58
C VAL A 410 -6.78 21.67 -10.66
N ASP A 411 -7.17 21.39 -11.91
CA ASP A 411 -7.15 22.37 -13.00
C ASP A 411 -7.99 23.61 -12.67
N ARG A 412 -9.10 23.42 -11.94
CA ARG A 412 -9.96 24.50 -11.45
C ARG A 412 -9.37 25.28 -10.28
N LEU A 413 -8.69 24.60 -9.36
CA LEU A 413 -8.02 25.25 -8.23
C LEU A 413 -6.73 25.95 -8.67
N LEU A 414 -6.06 25.47 -9.72
CA LEU A 414 -4.77 25.96 -10.19
C LEU A 414 -4.82 26.36 -11.68
N PRO A 415 -5.65 27.34 -12.07
CA PRO A 415 -5.72 27.76 -13.48
C PRO A 415 -4.40 28.37 -14.00
N ASP A 416 -3.53 28.80 -13.10
CA ASP A 416 -2.19 29.35 -13.33
C ASP A 416 -1.06 28.32 -13.13
N GLY A 417 -1.37 27.11 -12.67
CA GLY A 417 -0.38 26.07 -12.34
C GLY A 417 0.46 26.37 -11.09
N ASP A 418 0.09 27.35 -10.26
CA ASP A 418 0.83 27.68 -9.03
C ASP A 418 0.56 26.67 -7.91
N LEU A 419 1.39 25.63 -7.79
CA LEU A 419 1.21 24.56 -6.79
C LEU A 419 1.24 25.07 -5.34
N GLU A 420 1.98 26.15 -5.05
CA GLU A 420 2.01 26.77 -3.72
C GLU A 420 0.64 27.36 -3.34
N ALA A 421 -0.20 27.64 -4.34
CA ALA A 421 -1.56 28.08 -4.14
C ALA A 421 -2.53 26.99 -3.70
N LEU A 422 -2.20 25.71 -3.94
CA LEU A 422 -3.15 24.62 -3.78
C LEU A 422 -3.73 24.53 -2.36
N PRO A 423 -2.91 24.56 -1.28
CA PRO A 423 -3.44 24.50 0.08
C PRO A 423 -4.36 25.66 0.43
N ARG A 424 -3.95 26.89 0.06
CA ARG A 424 -4.72 28.11 0.36
C ARG A 424 -6.01 28.18 -0.44
N ARG A 425 -6.01 27.75 -1.70
CA ARG A 425 -7.21 27.74 -2.56
C ARG A 425 -8.17 26.61 -2.19
N ALA A 426 -7.66 25.43 -1.85
CA ALA A 426 -8.48 24.34 -1.31
C ALA A 426 -9.07 24.70 0.06
N PHE A 427 -8.33 25.44 0.90
CA PHE A 427 -8.85 25.98 2.15
C PHE A 427 -9.92 27.05 1.92
N ALA A 428 -9.73 27.96 0.95
CA ALA A 428 -10.73 28.97 0.61
C ALA A 428 -12.03 28.33 0.09
N MET A 429 -11.93 27.28 -0.74
CA MET A 429 -13.04 26.68 -1.48
C MET A 429 -13.17 25.17 -1.24
N PRO A 430 -13.69 24.71 -0.09
CA PRO A 430 -14.02 23.31 0.12
C PRO A 430 -15.32 22.96 -0.63
N PHE A 431 -15.53 21.68 -0.92
CA PHE A 431 -16.75 21.16 -1.56
C PHE A 431 -16.93 21.56 -3.03
N LEU A 432 -15.97 21.15 -3.87
CA LEU A 432 -16.00 21.37 -5.32
C LEU A 432 -16.47 20.13 -6.11
N SER A 433 -17.23 19.24 -5.48
CA SER A 433 -17.66 17.96 -6.07
C SER A 433 -19.13 17.62 -5.80
N GLY A 434 -19.72 16.82 -6.69
CA GLY A 434 -21.08 16.29 -6.56
C GLY A 434 -22.19 17.24 -7.05
N THR A 435 -23.39 16.66 -7.22
CA THR A 435 -24.62 17.39 -7.54
C THR A 435 -25.50 17.46 -6.31
N HIS A 436 -25.86 18.68 -5.90
CA HIS A 436 -26.56 18.96 -4.66
C HIS A 436 -27.86 19.71 -4.89
N ARG A 437 -28.84 19.53 -4.01
CA ARG A 437 -30.09 20.28 -4.06
C ARG A 437 -29.86 21.68 -3.49
N ARG A 438 -30.32 22.73 -4.17
CA ARG A 438 -30.17 24.10 -3.67
C ARG A 438 -31.10 24.33 -2.47
N SER A 439 -30.55 24.85 -1.37
CA SER A 439 -31.37 25.26 -0.22
C SER A 439 -32.20 26.50 -0.58
N GLY A 440 -33.50 26.50 -0.27
CA GLY A 440 -34.39 27.66 -0.49
C GLY A 440 -34.79 27.99 -1.94
N ARG A 441 -34.31 27.26 -2.96
CA ARG A 441 -34.69 27.44 -4.38
C ARG A 441 -35.04 26.10 -5.05
N HIS A 442 -35.86 26.12 -6.10
CA HIS A 442 -36.11 24.93 -6.93
C HIS A 442 -34.90 24.67 -7.84
N GLY A 443 -34.35 23.45 -7.82
CA GLY A 443 -33.28 23.01 -8.71
C GLY A 443 -32.10 22.30 -8.01
N TYR A 444 -31.19 21.79 -8.83
CA TYR A 444 -29.92 21.19 -8.40
C TYR A 444 -28.76 22.06 -8.88
N ILE A 445 -27.66 22.06 -8.13
CA ILE A 445 -26.39 22.69 -8.50
C ILE A 445 -25.33 21.59 -8.61
N ASN A 446 -24.56 21.59 -9.69
CA ASN A 446 -23.44 20.67 -9.85
C ASN A 446 -22.13 21.40 -9.53
N LEU A 447 -21.63 21.22 -8.31
CA LEU A 447 -20.42 21.89 -7.83
C LEU A 447 -19.16 21.42 -8.56
N SER A 448 -19.21 20.24 -9.20
CA SER A 448 -18.11 19.73 -10.02
C SER A 448 -17.99 20.45 -11.38
N LYS A 449 -18.93 21.33 -11.73
CA LYS A 449 -18.92 22.09 -12.99
C LYS A 449 -18.67 23.58 -12.83
N LEU A 450 -18.61 24.08 -11.59
CA LEU A 450 -18.35 25.47 -11.29
C LEU A 450 -16.84 25.75 -11.26
N ASP A 451 -16.43 26.90 -11.78
CA ASP A 451 -15.05 27.38 -11.78
C ASP A 451 -14.81 28.32 -10.57
N PRO A 452 -14.05 27.91 -9.54
CA PRO A 452 -13.78 28.76 -8.38
C PRO A 452 -12.91 29.99 -8.70
N ALA A 453 -12.29 30.05 -9.88
CA ALA A 453 -11.58 31.24 -10.36
C ALA A 453 -12.55 32.33 -10.84
N ASP A 454 -13.74 31.94 -11.31
CA ASP A 454 -14.79 32.87 -11.74
C ASP A 454 -15.54 33.43 -10.51
N PRO A 455 -15.74 34.77 -10.40
CA PRO A 455 -16.42 35.37 -9.25
C PRO A 455 -17.87 34.91 -9.05
N GLU A 456 -18.65 34.69 -10.12
CA GLU A 456 -20.05 34.27 -10.00
C GLU A 456 -20.15 32.83 -9.50
N ASP A 457 -19.31 31.95 -10.05
CA ASP A 457 -19.25 30.54 -9.65
C ASP A 457 -18.70 30.39 -8.23
N ARG A 458 -17.67 31.16 -7.85
CA ARG A 458 -17.16 31.23 -6.47
C ARG A 458 -18.26 31.63 -5.49
N ARG A 459 -19.03 32.66 -5.82
CA ARG A 459 -20.15 33.10 -5.00
C ARG A 459 -21.22 32.01 -4.88
N ALA A 460 -21.54 31.31 -5.96
CA ALA A 460 -22.48 30.19 -5.94
C ALA A 460 -22.03 29.02 -5.04
N ILE A 461 -20.72 28.76 -4.97
CA ILE A 461 -20.14 27.75 -4.06
C ILE A 461 -20.25 28.22 -2.60
N LEU A 462 -19.94 29.49 -2.30
CA LEU A 462 -20.05 30.04 -0.94
C LEU A 462 -21.51 30.09 -0.46
N GLU A 463 -22.47 30.46 -1.31
CA GLU A 463 -23.90 30.39 -0.98
C GLU A 463 -24.35 28.96 -0.62
N PHE A 464 -23.75 27.95 -1.25
CA PHE A 464 -24.04 26.55 -0.95
C PHE A 464 -23.46 26.13 0.41
N GLU A 465 -22.25 26.56 0.74
CA GLU A 465 -21.60 26.28 2.02
C GLU A 465 -22.34 26.92 3.22
N HIS A 466 -23.06 28.03 2.98
CA HIS A 466 -23.74 28.81 4.02
C HIS A 466 -25.27 28.90 3.81
N PRO A 467 -26.02 27.79 3.93
CA PRO A 467 -27.45 27.78 3.64
C PRO A 467 -28.24 28.65 4.62
N GLY A 468 -28.93 29.66 4.11
CA GLY A 468 -29.77 30.57 4.92
C GLY A 468 -29.00 31.72 5.58
N ALA A 469 -27.74 31.92 5.24
CA ALA A 469 -26.99 33.12 5.61
C ALA A 469 -27.58 34.39 4.98
N ASP A 470 -27.38 35.53 5.64
CA ASP A 470 -27.72 36.82 5.07
C ASP A 470 -26.66 37.28 4.04
N GLU A 471 -27.04 38.29 3.26
CA GLU A 471 -26.21 38.84 2.19
C GLU A 471 -24.84 39.33 2.70
N ALA A 472 -24.82 40.00 3.86
CA ALA A 472 -23.60 40.54 4.45
C ALA A 472 -22.62 39.43 4.86
N HIS A 473 -23.14 38.31 5.35
CA HIS A 473 -22.35 37.14 5.71
C HIS A 473 -21.73 36.46 4.49
N VAL A 474 -22.47 36.33 3.39
CA VAL A 474 -21.94 35.78 2.13
C VAL A 474 -20.88 36.72 1.55
N GLU A 475 -21.12 38.03 1.56
CA GLU A 475 -20.15 39.04 1.11
C GLU A 475 -18.85 39.01 1.93
N ALA A 476 -18.93 38.76 3.24
CA ALA A 476 -17.75 38.65 4.09
C ALA A 476 -16.88 37.43 3.71
N HIS A 477 -17.53 36.29 3.47
CA HIS A 477 -16.85 35.09 2.99
C HIS A 477 -16.26 35.29 1.60
N GLU A 478 -16.97 35.97 0.70
CA GLU A 478 -16.51 36.27 -0.66
C GLU A 478 -15.23 37.12 -0.62
N ARG A 479 -15.19 38.19 0.19
CA ARG A 479 -14.00 39.04 0.38
C ARG A 479 -12.80 38.27 0.94
N LEU A 480 -13.02 37.39 1.92
CA LEU A 480 -11.95 36.58 2.50
C LEU A 480 -11.46 35.53 1.49
N ALA A 481 -12.37 34.84 0.81
CA ALA A 481 -12.05 33.82 -0.18
C ALA A 481 -11.23 34.40 -1.33
N GLU A 482 -11.58 35.59 -1.85
CA GLU A 482 -10.81 36.31 -2.87
C GLU A 482 -9.37 36.60 -2.40
N ARG A 483 -9.21 37.11 -1.17
CA ARG A 483 -7.87 37.43 -0.62
C ARG A 483 -7.01 36.19 -0.40
N LEU A 484 -7.61 35.09 0.06
CA LEU A 484 -6.94 33.79 0.19
C LEU A 484 -6.61 33.18 -1.17
N TRP A 485 -7.49 33.37 -2.16
CA TRP A 485 -7.32 32.94 -3.55
C TRP A 485 -6.19 33.68 -4.28
N ASP A 486 -5.95 34.94 -3.94
CA ASP A 486 -4.86 35.74 -4.47
C ASP A 486 -3.58 35.66 -3.62
N GLY A 487 -3.67 35.10 -2.41
CA GLY A 487 -2.56 35.04 -1.47
C GLY A 487 -2.13 36.41 -0.92
N ARG A 488 -3.08 37.37 -0.81
CA ARG A 488 -2.77 38.77 -0.44
C ARG A 488 -3.64 39.29 0.73
N PRO A 489 -3.02 39.68 1.86
CA PRO A 489 -1.61 39.56 2.20
C PRO A 489 -1.22 38.10 2.51
N PRO A 490 0.05 37.69 2.33
CA PRO A 490 0.48 36.29 2.56
C PRO A 490 0.27 35.84 4.01
N GLN A 491 0.27 36.78 4.96
CA GLN A 491 -0.01 36.52 6.37
C GLN A 491 -1.39 35.90 6.62
N LEU A 492 -2.38 36.07 5.74
CA LEU A 492 -3.68 35.41 5.90
C LEU A 492 -3.53 33.89 5.90
N TRP A 493 -2.80 33.35 4.92
CA TRP A 493 -2.59 31.91 4.80
C TRP A 493 -1.69 31.38 5.91
N THR A 494 -0.58 32.05 6.21
CA THR A 494 0.31 31.65 7.31
C THR A 494 -0.41 31.60 8.67
N THR A 495 -1.34 32.54 8.91
CA THR A 495 -2.16 32.55 10.13
C THR A 495 -3.18 31.41 10.15
N ALA A 496 -3.84 31.15 9.02
CA ALA A 496 -4.77 30.01 8.89
C ALA A 496 -4.06 28.68 9.16
N GLN A 497 -2.86 28.48 8.62
CA GLN A 497 -2.05 27.29 8.86
C GLN A 497 -1.69 27.12 10.35
N ALA A 498 -1.25 28.19 11.02
CA ALA A 498 -0.92 28.13 12.43
C ALA A 498 -2.13 27.75 13.31
N LEU A 499 -3.32 28.23 12.97
CA LEU A 499 -4.55 27.87 13.67
C LEU A 499 -4.99 26.42 13.38
N LEU A 500 -4.84 25.94 12.14
CA LEU A 500 -5.07 24.53 11.81
C LEU A 500 -4.13 23.62 12.61
N ASP A 501 -2.84 23.96 12.68
CA ASP A 501 -1.84 23.22 13.45
C ASP A 501 -2.14 23.23 14.96
N ALA A 502 -2.80 24.28 15.45
CA ALA A 502 -3.28 24.41 16.83
C ALA A 502 -4.60 23.66 17.10
N GLY A 503 -5.23 23.08 16.08
CA GLY A 503 -6.44 22.26 16.20
C GLY A 503 -7.76 23.02 16.02
N TYR A 504 -7.75 24.24 15.49
CA TYR A 504 -8.99 24.95 15.16
C TYR A 504 -9.67 24.38 13.93
N GLU A 505 -11.01 24.37 13.95
CA GLU A 505 -11.82 23.96 12.81
C GLU A 505 -11.82 25.04 11.71
N ARG A 506 -11.86 24.61 10.44
CA ARG A 506 -11.82 25.54 9.28
C ARG A 506 -12.84 26.67 9.40
N HIS A 507 -14.08 26.34 9.77
CA HIS A 507 -15.16 27.32 9.90
C HIS A 507 -14.82 28.41 10.95
N GLU A 508 -14.26 28.01 12.09
CA GLU A 508 -13.84 28.96 13.13
C GLU A 508 -12.69 29.86 12.67
N ILE A 509 -11.73 29.30 11.94
CA ILE A 509 -10.60 30.03 11.38
C ILE A 509 -11.10 31.10 10.41
N LEU A 510 -12.00 30.75 9.49
CA LEU A 510 -12.58 31.72 8.56
C LEU A 510 -13.24 32.88 9.29
N HIS A 511 -14.04 32.59 10.31
CA HIS A 511 -14.69 33.62 11.13
C HIS A 511 -13.71 34.56 11.82
N ARG A 512 -12.64 34.01 12.40
CA ARG A 512 -11.58 34.82 13.03
C ARG A 512 -10.84 35.69 12.02
N LEU A 513 -10.58 35.18 10.81
CA LEU A 513 -9.93 35.96 9.75
C LEU A 513 -10.85 37.06 9.22
N MET A 514 -12.14 36.80 9.04
CA MET A 514 -13.13 37.81 8.66
C MET A 514 -13.21 38.94 9.70
N ASP A 515 -13.26 38.60 10.99
CA ASP A 515 -13.26 39.57 12.08
C ASP A 515 -12.04 40.50 12.04
N VAL A 516 -10.85 39.96 11.76
CA VAL A 516 -9.62 40.74 11.62
C VAL A 516 -9.65 41.61 10.36
N LEU A 517 -10.16 41.08 9.25
CA LEU A 517 -10.32 41.84 8.01
C LEU A 517 -11.33 42.98 8.15
N ASP A 518 -12.44 42.80 8.85
CA ASP A 518 -13.45 43.84 9.03
C ASP A 518 -12.92 44.97 9.92
N ARG A 519 -12.10 44.66 10.94
CA ARG A 519 -11.50 45.67 11.84
C ARG A 519 -10.31 46.41 11.23
N HIS A 520 -9.49 45.72 10.42
CA HIS A 520 -8.18 46.24 10.00
C HIS A 520 -7.95 46.22 8.48
N GLY A 521 -8.92 45.81 7.68
CA GLY A 521 -8.77 45.57 6.23
C GLY A 521 -8.33 46.77 5.39
N HIS A 522 -8.52 47.99 5.89
CA HIS A 522 -8.12 49.25 5.25
C HIS A 522 -6.73 49.76 5.70
N ALA A 523 -6.10 49.14 6.69
CA ALA A 523 -4.82 49.55 7.27
C ALA A 523 -3.78 48.42 7.17
N PRO A 524 -2.95 48.37 6.10
CA PRO A 524 -2.09 47.23 5.81
C PRO A 524 -1.15 46.81 6.94
N ASP A 525 -0.54 47.75 7.65
CA ASP A 525 0.39 47.45 8.74
C ASP A 525 -0.34 46.92 9.97
N ALA A 526 -1.47 47.54 10.34
CA ALA A 526 -2.33 47.08 11.42
C ALA A 526 -2.92 45.69 11.15
N LEU A 527 -3.27 45.40 9.90
CA LEU A 527 -3.74 44.07 9.48
C LEU A 527 -2.66 43.01 9.66
N ARG A 528 -1.41 43.28 9.26
CA ARG A 528 -0.30 42.32 9.44
C ARG A 528 -0.01 42.06 10.90
N ASP A 529 -0.07 43.09 11.74
CA ASP A 529 0.15 42.94 13.18
C ASP A 529 -0.97 42.14 13.85
N ALA A 530 -2.24 42.41 13.49
CA ALA A 530 -3.39 41.68 14.00
C ALA A 530 -3.36 40.19 13.60
N LEU A 531 -3.01 39.88 12.35
CA LEU A 531 -2.86 38.49 11.88
C LEU A 531 -1.73 37.75 12.61
N ARG A 532 -0.61 38.43 12.86
CA ARG A 532 0.51 37.84 13.63
C ARG A 532 0.06 37.48 15.05
N VAL A 533 -0.68 38.35 15.73
CA VAL A 533 -1.21 38.08 17.07
C VAL A 533 -2.16 36.90 17.06
N LEU A 534 -3.11 36.87 16.11
CA LEU A 534 -4.10 35.80 15.98
C LEU A 534 -3.45 34.42 15.79
N GLY A 535 -2.39 34.32 14.99
CA GLY A 535 -1.70 33.04 14.74
C GLY A 535 -0.98 32.43 15.95
N HIS A 536 -0.94 33.13 17.09
CA HIS A 536 -0.33 32.64 18.34
C HIS A 536 -1.37 32.36 19.43
N GLU A 537 -2.67 32.39 19.11
CA GLU A 537 -3.73 32.09 20.09
C GLU A 537 -3.82 30.57 20.37
N PRO A 538 -3.91 30.17 21.65
CA PRO A 538 -4.11 28.77 22.02
C PRO A 538 -5.57 28.34 21.75
N PRO A 539 -5.81 27.06 21.40
CA PRO A 539 -7.15 26.55 21.09
C PRO A 539 -8.12 26.77 22.26
N PRO A 540 -9.44 26.97 21.99
CA PRO A 540 -10.44 26.92 23.03
C PRO A 540 -10.40 25.55 23.71
N GLY A 541 -10.34 25.55 25.05
CA GLY A 541 -10.21 24.34 25.86
C GLY A 541 -11.47 23.50 25.97
#